data_AF-A0A3L6FPE5-F1
#
_entry.id   AF-A0A3L6FPE5-F1
#
_cell.length_a   1.000
_cell.length_b   1.000
_cell.length_c   1.000
_cell.angle_alpha   90.00
_cell.angle_beta   90.00
_cell.angle_gamma   90.00
#
_symmetry.space_group_name_H-M   'P 1'
#
loop_
_entity.id
_entity.type
_entity.pdbx_description
1 polymer ?
#
loop_
_entity_poly.entity_id
_entity_poly.type
_entity_poly.pdbx_seq_one_letter_code
_entity_poly.pdbx_strand_id
1 'polypeptide(L)'
;MNSTSSQRGYPAKRWCAANMSSTSMRHSAWKSEPWTHLTHKQRRPQWIAYNPRTMRPPPLSTDTNSMKILSWNVNGLQAIVQSGFSADELVARENFDVLCLQETHLEASCFGVSIAAPSYTASSWAVGCFDVYMGFLNNPIYHDMERNVDLFKNLVHEYDYTCWSCSVARLGYSGTAVISRVQPISVQYGLGIPEHDQEGRLITLEFDDFYLVNAYVPNSGRGLRRLNYRINDWDPCFSDFIKKLECSKPVIVAGDLNCARQSIDIHNPQAKTEAAGFTIEERESFEVNFSRKGLVDTFRKQHPNAVAYTFWGENQRITNKGWRLDYFLASESIADKVHDSYTLPDVALSDHSPIGLLLKL
;
A
#
# COMPACT_ATOMS: atom_id res chain seq x y z
N MET A 1 35.23 -30.91 -15.76
CA MET A 1 34.96 -29.57 -16.33
C MET A 1 33.79 -29.71 -17.30
N ASN A 2 32.87 -28.74 -17.25
CA ASN A 2 31.65 -28.54 -18.06
C ASN A 2 30.35 -28.93 -17.37
N SER A 3 29.90 -27.96 -16.57
CA SER A 3 28.54 -27.74 -16.08
C SER A 3 27.61 -27.30 -17.22
N THR A 4 26.52 -28.03 -17.45
CA THR A 4 25.38 -27.58 -18.25
C THR A 4 24.31 -26.98 -17.33
N SER A 5 24.05 -25.69 -17.52
CA SER A 5 23.02 -24.90 -16.86
C SER A 5 21.61 -25.39 -17.22
N SER A 6 20.81 -25.77 -16.22
CA SER A 6 19.38 -26.01 -16.39
C SER A 6 18.61 -24.69 -16.28
N GLN A 7 18.07 -24.23 -17.41
CA GLN A 7 17.06 -23.17 -17.44
C GLN A 7 15.77 -23.73 -16.81
N ARG A 8 15.29 -23.12 -15.72
CA ARG A 8 13.94 -23.38 -15.19
C ARG A 8 13.00 -22.33 -15.77
N GLY A 9 12.29 -22.71 -16.82
CA GLY A 9 11.08 -22.00 -17.25
C GLY A 9 9.92 -22.34 -16.31
N TYR A 10 9.20 -21.32 -15.84
CA TYR A 10 7.97 -21.49 -15.08
C TYR A 10 6.83 -21.90 -16.03
N PRO A 11 6.07 -22.98 -15.76
CA PRO A 11 4.99 -23.39 -16.65
C PRO A 11 3.74 -22.53 -16.42
N ALA A 12 3.29 -21.84 -17.47
CA ALA A 12 1.98 -21.20 -17.53
C ALA A 12 0.87 -22.29 -17.52
N LYS A 13 0.15 -22.42 -16.41
CA LYS A 13 -1.05 -23.29 -16.37
C LYS A 13 -2.25 -22.56 -16.97
N ARG A 14 -2.68 -23.09 -18.11
CA ARG A 14 -3.90 -22.75 -18.86
C ARG A 14 -5.13 -23.07 -17.99
N TRP A 15 -5.96 -22.08 -17.68
CA TRP A 15 -7.28 -22.31 -17.10
C TRP A 15 -8.37 -22.19 -18.17
N CYS A 16 -9.17 -23.25 -18.29
CA CYS A 16 -10.39 -23.27 -19.08
C CYS A 16 -11.49 -22.55 -18.29
N ALA A 17 -12.16 -21.59 -18.93
CA ALA A 17 -13.34 -20.93 -18.39
C ALA A 17 -14.48 -21.95 -18.22
N ALA A 18 -14.80 -22.30 -16.98
CA ALA A 18 -16.03 -22.99 -16.65
C ALA A 18 -17.03 -21.97 -16.10
N ASN A 19 -18.16 -21.87 -16.79
CA ASN A 19 -19.32 -21.05 -16.43
C ASN A 19 -19.70 -21.22 -14.95
N MET A 20 -19.58 -20.14 -14.18
CA MET A 20 -20.31 -19.99 -12.92
C MET A 20 -21.19 -18.75 -13.01
N SER A 21 -22.47 -19.01 -12.71
CA SER A 21 -23.60 -18.11 -12.82
C SER A 21 -23.38 -16.81 -12.07
N SER A 22 -23.73 -15.72 -12.74
CA SER A 22 -23.83 -14.35 -12.26
C SER A 22 -24.64 -14.25 -10.97
N THR A 23 -23.97 -14.27 -9.82
CA THR A 23 -24.51 -13.63 -8.62
C THR A 23 -24.03 -12.20 -8.67
N SER A 24 -24.80 -11.36 -9.36
CA SER A 24 -24.49 -9.96 -9.55
C SER A 24 -24.33 -9.29 -8.19
N MET A 25 -23.13 -8.83 -7.86
CA MET A 25 -23.02 -7.67 -7.01
C MET A 25 -23.99 -6.64 -7.57
N ARG A 26 -24.83 -6.12 -6.68
CA ARG A 26 -25.56 -4.89 -6.90
C ARG A 26 -24.50 -3.83 -7.21
N HIS A 27 -24.19 -3.70 -8.49
CA HIS A 27 -23.56 -2.56 -9.09
C HIS A 27 -24.56 -1.40 -8.96
N SER A 28 -24.80 -0.92 -7.75
CA SER A 28 -25.03 0.50 -7.57
C SER A 28 -23.66 1.19 -7.57
N ALA A 29 -22.87 0.88 -8.60
CA ALA A 29 -21.86 1.81 -9.10
C ALA A 29 -22.60 3.13 -9.28
N TRP A 30 -22.04 4.20 -8.75
CA TRP A 30 -22.50 5.54 -9.03
C TRP A 30 -22.90 5.64 -10.50
N LYS A 31 -24.18 5.89 -10.81
CA LYS A 31 -24.61 6.09 -12.20
C LYS A 31 -23.83 7.23 -12.87
N SER A 32 -23.33 8.15 -12.04
CA SER A 32 -22.34 9.16 -12.40
C SER A 32 -20.93 8.63 -12.11
N GLU A 33 -19.99 8.75 -13.03
CA GLU A 33 -18.55 8.52 -12.79
C GLU A 33 -17.88 9.88 -12.47
N PRO A 34 -18.02 10.44 -11.25
CA PRO A 34 -17.65 11.83 -10.98
C PRO A 34 -16.16 12.12 -11.17
N TRP A 35 -15.30 11.10 -11.09
CA TRP A 35 -13.86 11.20 -11.37
C TRP A 35 -13.55 11.53 -12.83
N THR A 36 -14.47 11.30 -13.76
CA THR A 36 -14.31 11.64 -15.18
C THR A 36 -14.53 13.12 -15.48
N HIS A 37 -14.99 13.90 -14.49
CA HIS A 37 -15.21 15.33 -14.61
C HIS A 37 -14.13 16.12 -13.85
N LEU A 38 -13.59 17.15 -14.50
CA LEU A 38 -12.59 18.02 -13.89
C LEU A 38 -13.29 18.97 -12.89
N THR A 39 -13.24 18.61 -11.62
CA THR A 39 -13.85 19.37 -10.50
C THR A 39 -12.88 20.33 -9.83
N HIS A 40 -11.58 20.20 -10.09
CA HIS A 40 -10.50 20.99 -9.49
C HIS A 40 -10.79 22.50 -9.50
N LYS A 41 -10.63 23.18 -8.35
CA LYS A 41 -10.96 24.61 -8.20
C LYS A 41 -10.04 25.53 -8.99
N GLN A 42 -8.75 25.23 -9.01
CA GLN A 42 -7.82 25.89 -9.95
C GLN A 42 -7.93 25.21 -11.30
N ARG A 43 -8.08 26.00 -12.37
CA ARG A 43 -8.07 25.50 -13.74
C ARG A 43 -6.74 25.84 -14.38
N ARG A 44 -6.05 24.82 -14.88
CA ARG A 44 -4.91 25.00 -15.79
C ARG A 44 -5.27 24.35 -17.13
N PRO A 45 -4.98 24.99 -18.28
CA PRO A 45 -5.43 24.51 -19.60
C PRO A 45 -5.04 23.07 -19.92
N GLN A 46 -3.88 22.62 -19.43
CA GLN A 46 -3.36 21.28 -19.66
C GLN A 46 -3.99 20.22 -18.76
N TRP A 47 -4.66 20.60 -17.67
CA TRP A 47 -5.18 19.65 -16.69
C TRP A 47 -6.45 18.96 -17.20
N ILE A 48 -6.47 17.64 -17.07
CA ILE A 48 -7.58 16.78 -17.48
C ILE A 48 -7.97 15.86 -16.32
N ALA A 49 -9.24 15.48 -16.23
CA ALA A 49 -9.66 14.48 -15.26
C ALA A 49 -9.11 13.11 -15.63
N TYR A 50 -8.57 12.38 -14.66
CA TYR A 50 -8.07 11.03 -14.89
C TYR A 50 -9.24 10.05 -15.12
N ASN A 51 -9.19 9.30 -16.20
CA ASN A 51 -10.14 8.23 -16.48
C ASN A 51 -9.40 6.90 -16.75
N PRO A 52 -9.45 5.93 -15.82
CA PRO A 52 -8.74 4.66 -15.99
C PRO A 52 -9.25 3.84 -17.19
N ARG A 53 -10.46 4.10 -17.70
CA ARG A 53 -10.99 3.41 -18.89
C ARG A 53 -10.30 3.82 -20.19
N THR A 54 -9.75 5.04 -20.24
CA THR A 54 -9.22 5.63 -21.48
C THR A 54 -7.77 6.04 -21.39
N MET A 55 -7.20 6.11 -20.17
CA MET A 55 -5.85 6.61 -19.94
C MET A 55 -4.84 5.52 -19.57
N ARG A 56 -5.27 4.25 -19.49
CA ARG A 56 -4.38 3.11 -19.27
C ARG A 56 -3.80 2.61 -20.60
N PRO A 57 -2.55 2.13 -20.63
CA PRO A 57 -1.98 1.52 -21.81
C PRO A 57 -2.68 0.18 -22.12
N PRO A 58 -2.51 -0.36 -23.35
CA PRO A 58 -2.97 -1.70 -23.67
C PRO A 58 -2.37 -2.75 -22.70
N PRO A 59 -3.10 -3.84 -22.41
CA PRO A 59 -2.57 -4.94 -21.61
C PRO A 59 -1.27 -5.50 -22.19
N LEU A 60 -0.38 -5.97 -21.31
CA LEU A 60 0.81 -6.72 -21.73
C LEU A 60 0.41 -8.06 -22.37
N SER A 61 1.29 -8.57 -23.23
CA SER A 61 1.16 -9.92 -23.75
C SER A 61 1.34 -10.95 -22.62
N THR A 62 0.68 -12.10 -22.74
CA THR A 62 0.66 -13.13 -21.67
C THR A 62 2.00 -13.80 -21.41
N ASP A 63 2.96 -13.65 -22.32
CA ASP A 63 4.34 -14.14 -22.22
C ASP A 63 5.30 -13.11 -21.61
N THR A 64 4.87 -11.86 -21.40
CA THR A 64 5.70 -10.85 -20.75
C THR A 64 5.82 -11.16 -19.26
N ASN A 65 7.05 -11.41 -18.80
CA ASN A 65 7.34 -11.51 -17.38
C ASN A 65 7.00 -10.16 -16.70
N SER A 66 6.05 -10.18 -15.78
CA SER A 66 5.55 -8.97 -15.14
C SER A 66 4.95 -9.28 -13.78
N MET A 67 4.87 -8.25 -12.94
CA MET A 67 4.24 -8.30 -11.63
C MET A 67 3.25 -7.15 -11.49
N LYS A 68 2.04 -7.44 -11.06
CA LYS A 68 1.00 -6.46 -10.76
C LYS A 68 0.86 -6.29 -9.26
N ILE A 69 1.04 -5.07 -8.78
CA ILE A 69 0.98 -4.73 -7.36
C ILE A 69 -0.20 -3.77 -7.16
N LEU A 70 -1.10 -4.09 -6.22
CA LEU A 70 -2.12 -3.17 -5.75
C LEU A 70 -1.74 -2.62 -4.38
N SER A 71 -2.14 -1.39 -4.11
CA SER A 71 -2.04 -0.77 -2.79
C SER A 71 -3.36 -0.10 -2.42
N TRP A 72 -3.83 -0.32 -1.19
CA TRP A 72 -5.10 0.20 -0.74
C TRP A 72 -5.13 0.47 0.77
N ASN A 73 -5.33 1.73 1.15
CA ASN A 73 -5.71 2.07 2.51
C ASN A 73 -7.19 1.68 2.72
N VAL A 74 -7.44 0.72 3.61
CA VAL A 74 -8.79 0.15 3.80
C VAL A 74 -9.57 0.80 4.94
N ASN A 75 -8.93 1.66 5.74
CA ASN A 75 -9.53 2.36 6.87
C ASN A 75 -10.41 1.43 7.74
N GLY A 76 -9.82 0.32 8.18
CA GLY A 76 -10.46 -0.75 8.91
C GLY A 76 -10.85 -1.93 8.02
N LEU A 77 -10.00 -2.96 7.98
CA LEU A 77 -10.21 -4.14 7.12
C LEU A 77 -11.49 -4.90 7.48
N GLN A 78 -11.79 -5.03 8.77
CA GLN A 78 -13.01 -5.69 9.24
C GLN A 78 -14.27 -4.97 8.71
N ALA A 79 -14.28 -3.63 8.76
CA ALA A 79 -15.43 -2.83 8.35
C ALA A 79 -15.74 -2.99 6.85
N ILE A 80 -14.70 -3.02 6.00
CA ILE A 80 -14.90 -3.21 4.56
C ILE A 80 -15.40 -4.62 4.22
N VAL A 81 -14.91 -5.65 4.93
CA VAL A 81 -15.36 -7.04 4.76
C VAL A 81 -16.84 -7.17 5.15
N GLN A 82 -17.23 -6.60 6.29
CA GLN A 82 -18.64 -6.59 6.74
C GLN A 82 -19.55 -5.78 5.79
N SER A 83 -19.01 -4.75 5.12
CA SER A 83 -19.74 -3.94 4.15
C SER A 83 -19.88 -4.60 2.77
N GLY A 84 -19.39 -5.83 2.61
CA GLY A 84 -19.55 -6.63 1.39
C GLY A 84 -18.34 -6.61 0.46
N PHE A 85 -17.14 -6.24 0.93
CA PHE A 85 -15.92 -6.45 0.15
C PHE A 85 -15.73 -7.94 -0.19
N SER A 86 -15.49 -8.22 -1.48
CA SER A 86 -15.11 -9.53 -1.97
C SER A 86 -13.70 -9.47 -2.56
N ALA A 87 -12.76 -10.16 -1.91
CA ALA A 87 -11.42 -10.32 -2.43
C ALA A 87 -11.41 -11.05 -3.77
N ASP A 88 -12.26 -12.08 -3.93
CA ASP A 88 -12.36 -12.86 -5.16
C ASP A 88 -12.79 -12.01 -6.35
N GLU A 89 -13.69 -11.04 -6.15
CA GLU A 89 -14.08 -10.12 -7.21
C GLU A 89 -12.96 -9.15 -7.59
N LEU A 90 -12.19 -8.67 -6.59
CA LEU A 90 -11.02 -7.85 -6.86
C LEU A 90 -9.94 -8.65 -7.61
N VAL A 91 -9.73 -9.92 -7.25
CA VAL A 91 -8.83 -10.84 -7.97
C VAL A 91 -9.33 -11.10 -9.39
N ALA A 92 -10.62 -11.37 -9.57
CA ALA A 92 -11.20 -11.62 -10.89
C ALA A 92 -11.08 -10.38 -11.81
N ARG A 93 -11.23 -9.19 -11.24
CA ARG A 93 -11.13 -7.91 -11.96
C ARG A 93 -9.70 -7.54 -12.29
N GLU A 94 -8.81 -7.51 -11.29
CA GLU A 94 -7.48 -6.93 -11.44
C GLU A 94 -6.38 -7.99 -11.60
N ASN A 95 -6.58 -9.24 -11.18
CA ASN A 95 -5.59 -10.33 -11.28
C ASN A 95 -4.18 -9.86 -10.83
N PHE A 96 -4.06 -9.38 -9.60
CA PHE A 96 -2.83 -8.78 -9.04
C PHE A 96 -1.92 -9.82 -8.38
N ASP A 97 -0.62 -9.69 -8.43
CA ASP A 97 0.30 -10.63 -7.77
C ASP A 97 0.49 -10.34 -6.29
N VAL A 98 0.46 -9.05 -5.93
CA VAL A 98 0.67 -8.55 -4.57
C VAL A 98 -0.39 -7.50 -4.23
N LEU A 99 -0.94 -7.56 -3.03
CA LEU A 99 -1.85 -6.58 -2.45
C LEU A 99 -1.26 -6.02 -1.15
N CYS A 100 -0.95 -4.73 -1.16
CA CYS A 100 -0.54 -3.96 0.01
C CYS A 100 -1.77 -3.29 0.63
N LEU A 101 -1.99 -3.53 1.91
CA LEU A 101 -3.06 -2.91 2.69
C LEU A 101 -2.46 -1.99 3.77
N GLN A 102 -3.10 -0.85 3.97
CA GLN A 102 -2.81 0.09 5.05
C GLN A 102 -4.07 0.35 5.88
N GLU A 103 -3.88 0.75 7.13
CA GLU A 103 -4.97 0.96 8.10
C GLU A 103 -5.85 -0.27 8.25
N THR A 104 -5.22 -1.42 8.46
CA THR A 104 -5.98 -2.66 8.70
C THR A 104 -6.79 -2.57 9.99
N HIS A 105 -6.31 -1.81 10.98
CA HIS A 105 -6.87 -1.67 12.33
C HIS A 105 -7.05 -3.01 13.05
N LEU A 106 -6.32 -4.03 12.61
CA LEU A 106 -6.34 -5.36 13.20
C LEU A 106 -5.40 -5.46 14.39
N GLU A 107 -5.64 -6.48 15.19
CA GLU A 107 -4.88 -6.85 16.36
C GLU A 107 -4.29 -8.25 16.14
N ALA A 108 -3.03 -8.42 16.52
CA ALA A 108 -2.44 -9.76 16.56
C ALA A 108 -3.05 -10.55 17.72
N SER A 109 -3.32 -11.84 17.52
CA SER A 109 -3.64 -12.73 18.63
C SER A 109 -2.49 -12.73 19.65
N CYS A 110 -2.85 -12.82 20.93
CA CYS A 110 -1.96 -12.58 22.09
C CYS A 110 -0.54 -13.15 21.89
N PHE A 111 0.46 -12.27 21.98
CA PHE A 111 1.88 -12.54 22.25
C PHE A 111 2.44 -13.86 21.67
N GLY A 112 2.51 -13.95 20.34
CA GLY A 112 3.23 -15.03 19.68
C GLY A 112 3.74 -14.55 18.33
N VAL A 113 5.03 -14.24 18.24
CA VAL A 113 5.70 -14.15 16.94
C VAL A 113 5.58 -15.52 16.29
N SER A 114 4.64 -15.70 15.37
CA SER A 114 4.64 -16.86 14.47
C SER A 114 5.70 -16.59 13.42
N ILE A 115 6.96 -16.83 13.78
CA ILE A 115 8.00 -17.10 12.79
C ILE A 115 7.67 -18.51 12.30
N ALA A 116 7.10 -18.63 11.11
CA ALA A 116 7.26 -19.86 10.34
C ALA A 116 8.76 -19.95 9.99
N ALA A 117 9.57 -20.43 10.92
CA ALA A 117 10.98 -20.66 10.69
C ALA A 117 11.12 -21.85 9.73
N PRO A 118 11.88 -21.73 8.62
CA PRO A 118 12.43 -22.89 7.97
C PRO A 118 13.38 -23.57 8.95
N SER A 119 13.28 -24.88 9.06
CA SER A 119 14.09 -25.73 9.93
C SER A 119 15.60 -25.50 9.71
N TYR A 120 16.25 -24.70 10.56
CA TYR A 120 17.70 -24.70 10.71
C TYR A 120 18.12 -24.47 12.16
N THR A 121 19.23 -25.13 12.48
CA THR A 121 19.74 -25.48 13.81
C THR A 121 20.11 -24.29 14.69
N ALA A 122 19.81 -24.42 15.97
CA ALA A 122 20.06 -23.47 17.04
C ALA A 122 21.55 -23.13 17.24
N SER A 123 21.84 -21.83 17.31
CA SER A 123 22.75 -21.29 18.32
C SER A 123 22.64 -19.76 18.41
N SER A 124 22.46 -19.30 19.66
CA SER A 124 22.57 -17.93 20.19
C SER A 124 21.66 -16.85 19.63
N TRP A 125 20.60 -16.49 20.38
CA TRP A 125 20.26 -15.13 20.83
C TRP A 125 19.20 -15.21 21.96
N ALA A 126 19.69 -15.30 23.20
CA ALA A 126 19.01 -14.84 24.42
C ALA A 126 20.02 -13.87 25.04
N VAL A 127 19.70 -12.62 25.37
CA VAL A 127 18.96 -12.21 26.57
C VAL A 127 18.58 -10.74 26.33
N GLY A 128 17.30 -10.38 26.51
CA GLY A 128 16.88 -8.97 26.42
C GLY A 128 15.37 -8.71 26.30
N CYS A 129 14.54 -9.73 26.07
CA CYS A 129 13.09 -9.57 25.88
C CYS A 129 12.21 -10.25 26.96
N PHE A 130 12.79 -10.81 28.02
CA PHE A 130 12.01 -11.65 28.96
C PHE A 130 11.29 -10.87 30.06
N ASP A 131 11.79 -9.70 30.48
CA ASP A 131 11.24 -9.00 31.66
C ASP A 131 9.97 -8.18 31.38
N VAL A 132 9.66 -7.88 30.11
CA VAL A 132 8.37 -7.28 29.71
C VAL A 132 7.25 -8.35 29.65
N TYR A 133 7.62 -9.64 29.60
CA TYR A 133 6.71 -10.76 29.32
C TYR A 133 5.90 -11.22 30.55
N MET A 134 6.44 -11.08 31.78
CA MET A 134 5.80 -11.62 32.98
C MET A 134 4.84 -10.65 33.71
N GLY A 135 4.83 -9.36 33.35
CA GLY A 135 3.95 -8.35 33.96
C GLY A 135 2.49 -8.38 33.47
N PHE A 136 2.20 -9.10 32.37
CA PHE A 136 0.91 -9.06 31.68
C PHE A 136 0.02 -10.29 31.90
N LEU A 137 0.47 -11.31 32.63
CA LEU A 137 -0.23 -12.59 32.76
C LEU A 137 -1.48 -12.58 33.68
N ASN A 138 -1.88 -11.43 34.23
CA ASN A 138 -2.98 -11.34 35.20
C ASN A 138 -4.19 -10.52 34.75
N ASN A 139 -4.38 -10.27 33.44
CA ASN A 139 -5.57 -9.57 32.96
C ASN A 139 -6.42 -10.45 32.03
N PRO A 140 -7.59 -10.96 32.47
CA PRO A 140 -8.51 -11.69 31.63
C PRO A 140 -9.36 -10.66 30.86
N ILE A 141 -8.73 -9.95 29.91
CA ILE A 141 -9.44 -9.03 29.04
C ILE A 141 -9.85 -9.81 27.80
N TYR A 142 -11.16 -9.96 27.62
CA TYR A 142 -11.77 -10.40 26.36
C TYR A 142 -11.20 -9.56 25.22
N HIS A 143 -10.25 -10.11 24.47
CA HIS A 143 -9.78 -9.53 23.22
C HIS A 143 -10.93 -9.54 22.22
N ASP A 144 -11.07 -8.46 21.46
CA ASP A 144 -12.07 -8.34 20.41
C ASP A 144 -11.74 -9.35 19.30
N MET A 145 -12.39 -10.52 19.37
CA MET A 145 -12.11 -11.64 18.47
C MET A 145 -12.31 -11.25 17.00
N GLU A 146 -13.12 -10.24 16.71
CA GLU A 146 -13.43 -9.83 15.33
C GLU A 146 -12.29 -9.04 14.65
N ARG A 147 -11.37 -8.48 15.43
CA ARG A 147 -10.18 -7.76 14.93
C ARG A 147 -8.93 -8.63 14.87
N ASN A 148 -9.06 -9.92 15.15
CA ASN A 148 -7.93 -10.84 15.11
C ASN A 148 -7.47 -11.09 13.66
N VAL A 149 -6.18 -10.84 13.39
CA VAL A 149 -5.50 -11.16 12.11
C VAL A 149 -5.78 -12.58 11.62
N ASP A 150 -5.92 -13.56 12.51
CA ASP A 150 -6.16 -14.95 12.15
C ASP A 150 -7.43 -15.14 11.29
N LEU A 151 -8.42 -14.27 11.43
CA LEU A 151 -9.64 -14.29 10.61
C LEU A 151 -9.40 -13.86 9.16
N PHE A 152 -8.31 -13.14 8.89
CA PHE A 152 -8.02 -12.51 7.60
C PHE A 152 -6.82 -13.15 6.86
N LYS A 153 -6.16 -14.16 7.46
CA LYS A 153 -5.03 -14.85 6.81
C LYS A 153 -5.37 -15.47 5.46
N ASN A 154 -6.63 -15.86 5.25
CA ASN A 154 -7.14 -16.40 3.99
C ASN A 154 -8.05 -15.40 3.27
N LEU A 155 -7.84 -14.08 3.47
CA LEU A 155 -8.67 -13.04 2.85
C LEU A 155 -8.73 -13.19 1.32
N VAL A 156 -7.60 -13.56 0.70
CA VAL A 156 -7.51 -13.82 -0.74
C VAL A 156 -7.17 -15.30 -0.94
N HIS A 157 -8.08 -16.04 -1.57
CA HIS A 157 -7.86 -17.45 -1.86
C HIS A 157 -6.65 -17.65 -2.80
N GLU A 158 -5.84 -18.68 -2.54
CA GLU A 158 -4.63 -19.06 -3.31
C GLU A 158 -3.43 -18.09 -3.18
N TYR A 159 -3.47 -17.13 -2.25
CA TYR A 159 -2.34 -16.25 -1.94
C TYR A 159 -1.68 -16.74 -0.66
N ASP A 160 -0.70 -17.62 -0.80
CA ASP A 160 -0.11 -18.35 0.32
C ASP A 160 0.76 -17.49 1.25
N TYR A 161 1.20 -16.31 0.79
CA TYR A 161 2.12 -15.46 1.54
C TYR A 161 1.40 -14.24 2.10
N THR A 162 1.09 -14.26 3.39
CA THR A 162 0.49 -13.13 4.09
C THR A 162 1.39 -12.62 5.21
N CYS A 163 1.58 -11.30 5.25
CA CYS A 163 2.40 -10.60 6.24
C CYS A 163 1.55 -9.53 6.91
N TRP A 164 1.60 -9.44 8.23
CA TRP A 164 0.74 -8.55 9.01
C TRP A 164 1.57 -7.82 10.06
N SER A 165 1.43 -6.50 10.11
CA SER A 165 2.05 -5.64 11.12
C SER A 165 0.95 -4.84 11.81
N CYS A 166 0.74 -5.08 13.09
CA CYS A 166 -0.32 -4.44 13.87
C CYS A 166 0.27 -3.39 14.81
N SER A 167 -0.51 -2.36 15.15
CA SER A 167 -0.07 -1.43 16.20
C SER A 167 -0.10 -2.11 17.56
N VAL A 168 1.00 -1.98 18.30
CA VAL A 168 1.11 -2.34 19.71
C VAL A 168 1.02 -1.10 20.62
N ALA A 169 1.29 0.09 20.08
CA ALA A 169 1.11 1.36 20.80
C ALA A 169 -0.38 1.69 21.06
N ARG A 170 -1.27 1.32 20.13
CA ARG A 170 -2.70 1.56 20.24
C ARG A 170 -3.48 0.47 19.52
N LEU A 171 -4.31 -0.25 20.26
CA LEU A 171 -5.20 -1.28 19.71
C LEU A 171 -6.20 -0.66 18.72
N GLY A 172 -6.49 -1.38 17.63
CA GLY A 172 -7.40 -0.92 16.59
C GLY A 172 -6.94 0.32 15.81
N TYR A 173 -5.63 0.60 15.77
CA TYR A 173 -5.07 1.77 15.10
C TYR A 173 -4.02 1.37 14.08
N SER A 174 -3.93 2.11 12.97
CA SER A 174 -2.89 1.92 11.96
C SER A 174 -2.86 0.47 11.46
N GLY A 175 -1.68 -0.12 11.33
CA GLY A 175 -1.49 -1.49 10.87
C GLY A 175 -1.39 -1.58 9.36
N THR A 176 -0.58 -2.53 8.90
CA THR A 176 -0.32 -2.80 7.49
C THR A 176 -0.36 -4.30 7.24
N ALA A 177 -0.68 -4.69 6.01
CA ALA A 177 -0.61 -6.07 5.57
C ALA A 177 -0.12 -6.18 4.14
N VAL A 178 0.51 -7.30 3.80
CA VAL A 178 0.84 -7.65 2.42
C VAL A 178 0.35 -9.07 2.16
N ILE A 179 -0.38 -9.25 1.07
CA ILE A 179 -0.90 -10.54 0.62
C ILE A 179 -0.33 -10.80 -0.77
N SER A 180 0.37 -11.91 -0.95
CA SER A 180 1.12 -12.20 -2.16
C SER A 180 0.93 -13.66 -2.58
N ARG A 181 0.75 -13.88 -3.89
CA ARG A 181 0.85 -15.20 -4.50
C ARG A 181 2.30 -15.55 -4.90
N VAL A 182 3.19 -14.56 -4.93
CA VAL A 182 4.61 -14.71 -5.23
C VAL A 182 5.39 -14.77 -3.91
N GLN A 183 6.23 -15.79 -3.74
CA GLN A 183 7.05 -15.94 -2.55
C GLN A 183 8.10 -14.82 -2.46
N PRO A 184 8.10 -14.00 -1.39
CA PRO A 184 9.22 -13.11 -1.15
C PRO A 184 10.46 -13.90 -0.68
N ILE A 185 11.65 -13.41 -1.03
CA ILE A 185 12.94 -13.92 -0.54
C ILE A 185 13.05 -13.68 0.98
N SER A 186 12.66 -12.49 1.42
CA SER A 186 12.70 -12.09 2.82
C SER A 186 11.59 -11.09 3.14
N VAL A 187 11.23 -11.01 4.43
CA VAL A 187 10.23 -10.06 4.95
C VAL A 187 10.82 -9.36 6.16
N GLN A 188 10.71 -8.02 6.18
CA GLN A 188 11.12 -7.17 7.30
C GLN A 188 9.94 -6.31 7.76
N TYR A 189 9.80 -6.14 9.06
CA TYR A 189 8.78 -5.30 9.69
C TYR A 189 9.43 -4.06 10.29
N GLY A 190 8.81 -2.89 10.06
CA GLY A 190 9.31 -1.62 10.60
C GLY A 190 10.61 -1.11 9.96
N LEU A 191 11.10 0.00 10.51
CA LEU A 191 12.39 0.64 10.16
C LEU A 191 13.57 0.01 10.89
N GLY A 192 13.33 -0.78 11.94
CA GLY A 192 14.34 -1.19 12.90
C GLY A 192 14.63 -0.11 13.95
N ILE A 193 13.68 0.80 14.19
CA ILE A 193 13.76 1.90 15.16
C ILE A 193 12.57 1.72 16.13
N PRO A 194 12.80 1.35 17.41
CA PRO A 194 11.72 1.01 18.35
C PRO A 194 10.64 2.08 18.52
N GLU A 195 11.00 3.34 18.44
CA GLU A 195 10.07 4.49 18.56
C GLU A 195 9.16 4.63 17.33
N HIS A 196 9.54 4.01 16.21
CA HIS A 196 8.83 4.07 14.94
C HIS A 196 8.00 2.81 14.66
N ASP A 197 8.40 1.68 15.25
CA ASP A 197 7.88 0.37 14.86
C ASP A 197 6.66 -0.08 15.68
N GLN A 198 6.21 0.70 16.66
CA GLN A 198 5.08 0.36 17.52
C GLN A 198 3.71 0.57 16.86
N GLU A 199 3.66 1.25 15.72
CA GLU A 199 2.41 1.58 15.03
C GLU A 199 2.12 0.68 13.82
N GLY A 200 2.97 -0.33 13.54
CA GLY A 200 2.74 -1.31 12.47
C GLY A 200 2.68 -0.70 11.07
N ARG A 201 3.51 0.32 10.80
CA ARG A 201 3.39 1.20 9.63
C ARG A 201 4.10 0.71 8.37
N LEU A 202 4.95 -0.31 8.49
CA LEU A 202 5.80 -0.75 7.39
C LEU A 202 5.95 -2.27 7.35
N ILE A 203 5.85 -2.81 6.14
CA ILE A 203 6.30 -4.15 5.79
C ILE A 203 7.14 -4.05 4.51
N THR A 204 8.35 -4.59 4.54
CA THR A 204 9.24 -4.67 3.39
C THR A 204 9.36 -6.12 2.94
N LEU A 205 9.06 -6.38 1.66
CA LEU A 205 9.26 -7.67 0.99
C LEU A 205 10.44 -7.54 0.04
N GLU A 206 11.32 -8.54 0.04
CA GLU A 206 12.36 -8.67 -0.97
C GLU A 206 11.92 -9.62 -2.07
N PHE A 207 12.00 -9.19 -3.32
CA PHE A 207 11.88 -10.04 -4.51
C PHE A 207 13.22 -10.11 -5.24
N ASP A 208 13.30 -10.93 -6.29
CA ASP A 208 14.54 -11.12 -7.06
C ASP A 208 15.12 -9.79 -7.58
N ASP A 209 14.27 -8.96 -8.21
CA ASP A 209 14.70 -7.74 -8.89
C ASP A 209 14.58 -6.46 -8.05
N PHE A 210 13.78 -6.44 -6.99
CA PHE A 210 13.46 -5.22 -6.23
C PHE A 210 12.96 -5.50 -4.81
N TYR A 211 12.99 -4.47 -3.94
CA TYR A 211 12.24 -4.46 -2.68
C TYR A 211 10.90 -3.76 -2.86
N LEU A 212 9.84 -4.33 -2.30
CA LEU A 212 8.54 -3.69 -2.14
C LEU A 212 8.37 -3.24 -0.68
N VAL A 213 8.18 -1.95 -0.46
CA VAL A 213 7.89 -1.39 0.87
C VAL A 213 6.42 -0.96 0.91
N ASN A 214 5.59 -1.71 1.62
CA ASN A 214 4.25 -1.27 1.97
C ASN A 214 4.32 -0.25 3.12
N ALA A 215 3.83 0.96 2.91
CA ALA A 215 3.94 2.06 3.86
C ALA A 215 2.62 2.75 4.18
N TYR A 216 2.39 2.96 5.48
CA TYR A 216 1.38 3.86 6.02
C TYR A 216 2.06 4.98 6.82
N VAL A 217 2.35 6.09 6.15
CA VAL A 217 3.17 7.15 6.72
C VAL A 217 2.33 8.00 7.70
N PRO A 218 2.86 8.38 8.89
CA PRO A 218 2.09 9.11 9.90
C PRO A 218 1.41 10.36 9.36
N ASN A 219 0.10 10.48 9.57
CA ASN A 219 -0.63 11.72 9.34
C ASN A 219 -0.22 12.77 10.41
N SER A 220 -0.06 14.04 10.02
CA SER A 220 0.29 15.13 10.96
C SER A 220 -0.80 15.43 11.99
N GLY A 221 -2.01 14.92 11.78
CA GLY A 221 -3.12 14.93 12.72
C GLY A 221 -3.84 16.28 12.81
N ARG A 222 -4.97 16.27 13.53
CA ARG A 222 -5.77 17.48 13.76
C ARG A 222 -4.95 18.53 14.51
N GLY A 223 -4.89 19.74 13.96
CA GLY A 223 -4.09 20.83 14.52
C GLY A 223 -2.58 20.60 14.39
N LEU A 224 -2.16 19.76 13.42
CA LEU A 224 -0.76 19.50 13.08
C LEU A 224 0.10 18.98 14.25
N ARG A 225 -0.53 18.28 15.20
CA ARG A 225 0.09 17.80 16.46
C ARG A 225 1.29 16.88 16.23
N ARG A 226 1.31 16.14 15.12
CA ARG A 226 2.39 15.21 14.75
C ARG A 226 3.28 15.75 13.64
N LEU A 227 3.10 17.01 13.20
CA LEU A 227 3.85 17.56 12.06
C LEU A 227 5.36 17.52 12.32
N ASN A 228 5.82 17.97 13.48
CA ASN A 228 7.25 17.95 13.83
C ASN A 228 7.83 16.53 13.81
N TYR A 229 7.11 15.57 14.40
CA TYR A 229 7.50 14.16 14.36
C TYR A 229 7.57 13.63 12.93
N ARG A 230 6.59 14.00 12.10
CA ARG A 230 6.52 13.58 10.70
C ARG A 230 7.73 14.08 9.90
N ILE A 231 8.03 15.38 9.96
CA ILE A 231 9.03 16.00 9.05
C ILE A 231 10.46 15.94 9.59
N ASN A 232 10.67 15.90 10.91
CA ASN A 232 12.01 15.93 11.50
C ASN A 232 12.53 14.53 11.85
N ASP A 233 11.63 13.59 12.17
CA ASP A 233 12.03 12.25 12.62
C ASP A 233 11.65 11.20 11.58
N TRP A 234 10.35 11.04 11.31
CA TRP A 234 9.86 9.91 10.51
C TRP A 234 10.30 9.96 9.04
N ASP A 235 10.04 11.05 8.31
CA ASP A 235 10.36 11.14 6.88
C ASP A 235 11.87 10.99 6.61
N PRO A 236 12.78 11.65 7.36
CA PRO A 236 14.22 11.41 7.22
C PRO A 236 14.63 9.96 7.50
N CYS A 237 14.16 9.37 8.60
CA CYS A 237 14.50 7.97 8.94
C CYS A 237 13.97 6.98 7.89
N PHE A 238 12.74 7.19 7.40
CA PHE A 238 12.17 6.34 6.36
C PHE A 238 12.93 6.47 5.04
N SER A 239 13.30 7.69 4.69
CA SER A 239 14.11 7.97 3.51
C SER A 239 15.48 7.27 3.57
N ASP A 240 16.17 7.36 4.71
CA ASP A 240 17.48 6.73 4.88
C ASP A 240 17.38 5.20 4.86
N PHE A 241 16.29 4.65 5.41
CA PHE A 241 15.97 3.22 5.27
C PHE A 241 15.82 2.80 3.80
N ILE A 242 15.07 3.56 2.99
CA ILE A 242 14.94 3.28 1.55
C ILE A 242 16.30 3.34 0.85
N LYS A 243 17.11 4.38 1.12
CA LYS A 243 18.45 4.49 0.52
C LYS A 243 19.37 3.32 0.90
N LYS A 244 19.24 2.79 2.12
CA LYS A 244 19.97 1.60 2.55
C LYS A 244 19.57 0.36 1.75
N LEU A 245 18.29 0.18 1.45
CA LEU A 245 17.82 -0.92 0.59
C LEU A 245 18.30 -0.78 -0.86
N GLU A 246 18.32 0.45 -1.38
CA GLU A 246 18.81 0.73 -2.75
C GLU A 246 20.30 0.42 -2.96
N CYS A 247 21.07 0.22 -1.89
CA CYS A 247 22.44 -0.29 -1.99
C CYS A 247 22.50 -1.72 -2.54
N SER A 248 21.42 -2.51 -2.45
CA SER A 248 21.37 -3.89 -2.96
C SER A 248 20.42 -4.06 -4.16
N LYS A 249 19.19 -3.52 -4.09
CA LYS A 249 18.18 -3.64 -5.16
C LYS A 249 17.33 -2.38 -5.24
N PRO A 250 16.80 -2.02 -6.42
CA PRO A 250 15.83 -0.94 -6.52
C PRO A 250 14.64 -1.16 -5.58
N VAL A 251 14.01 -0.07 -5.15
CA VAL A 251 12.90 -0.05 -4.20
C VAL A 251 11.66 0.48 -4.88
N ILE A 252 10.52 -0.14 -4.58
CA ILE A 252 9.18 0.38 -4.85
C ILE A 252 8.49 0.58 -3.52
N VAL A 253 8.17 1.83 -3.18
CA VAL A 253 7.34 2.18 -2.04
C VAL A 253 5.89 2.27 -2.50
N ALA A 254 4.99 1.58 -1.80
CA ALA A 254 3.58 1.51 -2.10
C ALA A 254 2.75 1.84 -0.86
N GLY A 255 1.73 2.69 -0.99
CA GLY A 255 0.78 2.97 0.10
C GLY A 255 0.46 4.43 0.30
N ASP A 256 -0.19 4.72 1.43
CA ASP A 256 -0.63 6.04 1.84
C ASP A 256 0.54 6.82 2.48
N LEU A 257 1.03 7.81 1.76
CA LEU A 257 2.10 8.69 2.20
C LEU A 257 1.59 9.92 2.95
N ASN A 258 0.26 10.07 3.09
CA ASN A 258 -0.39 11.17 3.81
C ASN A 258 0.09 12.55 3.36
N CYS A 259 0.38 12.74 2.07
CA CYS A 259 0.81 14.03 1.52
C CYS A 259 0.35 14.17 0.06
N ALA A 260 -0.42 15.19 -0.26
CA ALA A 260 -0.72 15.62 -1.62
C ALA A 260 0.41 16.54 -2.09
N ARG A 261 1.37 15.98 -2.84
CA ARG A 261 2.66 16.65 -3.12
C ARG A 261 2.51 17.97 -3.89
N GLN A 262 1.65 18.00 -4.90
CA GLN A 262 1.49 19.15 -5.79
C GLN A 262 0.07 19.71 -5.73
N SER A 263 -0.12 20.96 -6.17
CA SER A 263 -1.45 21.57 -6.20
C SER A 263 -2.46 20.79 -7.05
N ILE A 264 -2.02 20.05 -8.08
CA ILE A 264 -2.87 19.18 -8.91
C ILE A 264 -3.42 17.97 -8.13
N ASP A 265 -2.77 17.59 -7.02
CA ASP A 265 -3.09 16.42 -6.21
C ASP A 265 -4.21 16.70 -5.18
N ILE A 266 -4.82 17.89 -5.18
CA ILE A 266 -5.87 18.25 -4.21
C ILE A 266 -6.90 19.20 -4.84
N HIS A 267 -8.19 18.98 -4.58
CA HIS A 267 -9.26 19.75 -5.23
C HIS A 267 -9.23 21.28 -5.02
N ASN A 268 -8.88 21.78 -3.84
CA ASN A 268 -8.86 23.23 -3.54
C ASN A 268 -7.60 23.64 -2.76
N PRO A 269 -6.43 23.69 -3.41
CA PRO A 269 -5.15 23.85 -2.73
C PRO A 269 -5.06 25.15 -1.90
N GLN A 270 -5.61 26.25 -2.38
CA GLN A 270 -5.55 27.55 -1.68
C GLN A 270 -6.25 27.54 -0.32
N ALA A 271 -7.30 26.73 -0.15
CA ALA A 271 -8.04 26.65 1.10
C ALA A 271 -7.51 25.55 2.04
N LYS A 272 -6.40 24.89 1.69
CA LYS A 272 -5.92 23.66 2.34
C LYS A 272 -4.45 23.71 2.75
N THR A 273 -3.79 24.86 2.64
CA THR A 273 -2.37 25.03 2.98
C THR A 273 -2.04 24.79 4.45
N GLU A 274 -3.03 24.83 5.35
CA GLU A 274 -2.87 24.55 6.78
C GLU A 274 -3.44 23.19 7.19
N ALA A 275 -3.92 22.40 6.22
CA ALA A 275 -4.47 21.08 6.48
C ALA A 275 -3.36 20.01 6.44
N ALA A 276 -3.40 19.08 7.38
CA ALA A 276 -2.55 17.89 7.36
C ALA A 276 -2.69 17.16 6.01
N GLY A 277 -1.56 16.75 5.46
CA GLY A 277 -1.40 16.23 4.12
C GLY A 277 -1.23 17.26 3.00
N PHE A 278 -1.22 18.57 3.29
CA PHE A 278 -0.96 19.60 2.27
C PHE A 278 -0.24 20.83 2.81
N THR A 279 0.39 20.76 3.99
CA THR A 279 1.18 21.89 4.49
C THR A 279 2.41 22.12 3.61
N ILE A 280 3.02 23.30 3.75
CA ILE A 280 4.27 23.59 3.04
C ILE A 280 5.36 22.62 3.51
N GLU A 281 5.46 22.42 4.81
CA GLU A 281 6.45 21.58 5.49
C GLU A 281 6.33 20.11 5.08
N GLU A 282 5.11 19.55 4.99
CA GLU A 282 4.92 18.16 4.54
C GLU A 282 5.35 17.97 3.07
N ARG A 283 5.06 18.94 2.20
CA ARG A 283 5.43 18.87 0.79
C ARG A 283 6.92 19.10 0.58
N GLU A 284 7.54 19.99 1.36
CA GLU A 284 8.98 20.20 1.35
C GLU A 284 9.72 18.97 1.91
N SER A 285 9.23 18.38 3.01
CA SER A 285 9.74 17.11 3.52
C SER A 285 9.64 16.01 2.45
N PHE A 286 8.48 15.89 1.79
CA PHE A 286 8.30 14.91 0.71
C PHE A 286 9.31 15.12 -0.43
N GLU A 287 9.50 16.38 -0.83
CA GLU A 287 10.43 16.76 -1.89
C GLU A 287 11.88 16.41 -1.51
N VAL A 288 12.30 16.75 -0.29
CA VAL A 288 13.67 16.48 0.20
C VAL A 288 13.93 15.00 0.43
N ASN A 289 13.00 14.30 1.06
CA ASN A 289 13.19 12.93 1.53
C ASN A 289 12.85 11.87 0.48
N PHE A 290 12.07 12.19 -0.55
CA PHE A 290 11.72 11.21 -1.59
C PHE A 290 12.12 11.69 -2.99
N SER A 291 11.61 12.84 -3.45
CA SER A 291 11.78 13.26 -4.85
C SER A 291 13.23 13.60 -5.19
N ARG A 292 13.90 14.46 -4.41
CA ARG A 292 15.30 14.86 -4.62
C ARG A 292 16.30 13.75 -4.34
N LYS A 293 15.89 12.74 -3.57
CA LYS A 293 16.70 11.54 -3.35
C LYS A 293 16.52 10.51 -4.48
N GLY A 294 15.79 10.80 -5.56
CA GLY A 294 15.74 9.94 -6.75
C GLY A 294 14.61 8.91 -6.77
N LEU A 295 13.58 9.08 -5.94
CA LEU A 295 12.35 8.31 -6.07
C LEU A 295 11.39 8.99 -7.06
N VAL A 296 10.90 8.20 -8.00
CA VAL A 296 10.01 8.63 -9.09
C VAL A 296 8.57 8.32 -8.73
N ASP A 297 7.72 9.34 -8.71
CA ASP A 297 6.26 9.21 -8.66
C ASP A 297 5.75 8.62 -9.99
N THR A 298 5.49 7.31 -9.99
CA THR A 298 5.17 6.55 -11.20
C THR A 298 3.89 7.03 -11.88
N PHE A 299 2.87 7.38 -11.10
CA PHE A 299 1.61 7.92 -11.62
C PHE A 299 1.86 9.25 -12.31
N ARG A 300 2.63 10.15 -11.67
CA ARG A 300 2.88 11.48 -12.23
C ARG A 300 3.83 11.44 -13.43
N LYS A 301 4.73 10.45 -13.52
CA LYS A 301 5.56 10.19 -14.70
C LYS A 301 4.72 9.82 -15.93
N GLN A 302 3.71 8.96 -15.76
CA GLN A 302 2.84 8.54 -16.88
C GLN A 302 1.68 9.51 -17.15
N HIS A 303 1.21 10.21 -16.12
CA HIS A 303 0.04 11.08 -16.18
C HIS A 303 0.34 12.49 -15.62
N PRO A 304 1.27 13.25 -16.24
CA PRO A 304 1.77 14.51 -15.67
C PRO A 304 0.70 15.59 -15.49
N ASN A 305 -0.35 15.55 -16.32
CA ASN A 305 -1.43 16.54 -16.34
C ASN A 305 -2.78 16.02 -15.84
N ALA A 306 -2.84 14.77 -15.36
CA ALA A 306 -4.10 14.18 -14.93
C ALA A 306 -4.42 14.56 -13.48
N VAL A 307 -5.58 15.17 -13.25
CA VAL A 307 -6.17 15.33 -11.93
C VAL A 307 -6.79 14.00 -11.54
N ALA A 308 -6.18 13.34 -10.56
CA ALA A 308 -6.64 12.09 -9.97
C ALA A 308 -6.57 12.22 -8.46
N TYR A 309 -7.55 11.66 -7.78
CA TYR A 309 -7.59 11.57 -6.34
C TYR A 309 -7.69 10.11 -5.92
N THR A 310 -7.20 9.82 -4.73
CA THR A 310 -7.23 8.49 -4.12
C THR A 310 -7.92 8.52 -2.76
N PHE A 311 -8.09 9.70 -2.15
CA PHE A 311 -8.79 9.91 -0.88
C PHE A 311 -9.90 10.95 -1.02
N TRP A 312 -11.03 10.71 -0.35
CA TRP A 312 -12.13 11.65 -0.22
C TRP A 312 -12.70 11.62 1.20
N GLY A 313 -12.79 12.78 1.84
CA GLY A 313 -13.51 12.88 3.10
C GLY A 313 -15.00 12.58 2.96
N GLU A 314 -15.70 12.59 4.09
CA GLU A 314 -17.13 12.29 4.17
C GLU A 314 -17.95 13.03 3.10
N ASN A 315 -18.72 12.27 2.30
CA ASN A 315 -19.56 12.77 1.19
C ASN A 315 -18.81 13.54 0.07
N GLN A 316 -17.48 13.58 0.07
CA GLN A 316 -16.70 14.33 -0.93
C GLN A 316 -16.48 13.55 -2.23
N ARG A 317 -16.54 12.22 -2.17
CA ARG A 317 -16.39 11.32 -3.33
C ARG A 317 -17.45 11.58 -4.40
N ILE A 318 -18.69 11.85 -3.98
CA ILE A 318 -19.84 12.18 -4.84
C ILE A 318 -19.58 13.35 -5.78
N THR A 319 -18.85 14.35 -5.26
CA THR A 319 -18.54 15.60 -5.98
C THR A 319 -17.09 15.64 -6.46
N ASN A 320 -16.39 14.51 -6.40
CA ASN A 320 -14.97 14.36 -6.71
C ASN A 320 -14.09 15.45 -6.09
N LYS A 321 -14.30 15.77 -4.81
CA LYS A 321 -13.49 16.75 -4.06
C LYS A 321 -12.45 16.03 -3.24
N GLY A 322 -11.43 15.49 -3.89
CA GLY A 322 -10.48 14.58 -3.26
C GLY A 322 -9.06 15.12 -3.13
N TRP A 323 -8.19 14.19 -2.71
CA TRP A 323 -6.75 14.32 -2.51
C TRP A 323 -6.08 13.08 -3.11
N ARG A 324 -4.86 13.21 -3.62
CA ARG A 324 -4.01 12.05 -3.94
C ARG A 324 -2.99 11.89 -2.84
N LEU A 325 -3.20 10.88 -1.99
CA LEU A 325 -2.37 10.57 -0.83
C LEU A 325 -1.62 9.24 -0.99
N ASP A 326 -2.06 8.41 -1.94
CA ASP A 326 -1.55 7.07 -2.17
C ASP A 326 -0.60 7.07 -3.37
N TYR A 327 0.56 6.41 -3.21
CA TYR A 327 1.64 6.46 -4.18
C TYR A 327 2.24 5.08 -4.45
N PHE A 328 2.71 4.93 -5.68
CA PHE A 328 3.86 4.09 -6.00
C PHE A 328 5.05 4.99 -6.32
N LEU A 329 6.03 5.05 -5.42
CA LEU A 329 7.31 5.69 -5.65
C LEU A 329 8.35 4.61 -5.99
N ALA A 330 9.02 4.73 -7.12
CA ALA A 330 10.01 3.75 -7.57
C ALA A 330 11.41 4.37 -7.67
N SER A 331 12.45 3.60 -7.35
CA SER A 331 13.83 3.97 -7.69
C SER A 331 13.93 4.32 -9.16
N GLU A 332 14.72 5.34 -9.49
CA GLU A 332 14.91 5.77 -10.88
C GLU A 332 15.35 4.61 -11.80
N SER A 333 16.21 3.72 -11.31
CA SER A 333 16.73 2.55 -12.03
C SER A 333 15.68 1.51 -12.45
N ILE A 334 14.49 1.50 -11.83
CA ILE A 334 13.39 0.59 -12.18
C ILE A 334 12.17 1.33 -12.74
N ALA A 335 12.14 2.67 -12.68
CA ALA A 335 10.99 3.47 -13.07
C ALA A 335 10.62 3.37 -14.56
N ASP A 336 11.54 2.95 -15.44
CA ASP A 336 11.25 2.70 -16.87
C ASP A 336 10.64 1.32 -17.13
N LYS A 337 10.73 0.39 -16.17
CA LYS A 337 10.07 -0.91 -16.24
C LYS A 337 8.58 -0.84 -15.88
N VAL A 338 8.10 0.30 -15.36
CA VAL A 338 6.69 0.51 -15.04
C VAL A 338 5.89 0.64 -16.33
N HIS A 339 5.06 -0.37 -16.60
CA HIS A 339 4.16 -0.39 -17.76
C HIS A 339 2.91 0.45 -17.51
N ASP A 340 2.28 0.32 -16.34
CA ASP A 340 1.02 1.00 -15.99
C ASP A 340 1.05 1.43 -14.52
N SER A 341 0.56 2.64 -14.22
CA SER A 341 0.38 3.20 -12.87
C SER A 341 -0.94 3.94 -12.82
N TYR A 342 -1.92 3.38 -12.11
CA TYR A 342 -3.34 3.76 -12.24
C TYR A 342 -4.06 3.80 -10.89
N THR A 343 -5.25 4.42 -10.89
CA THR A 343 -6.17 4.45 -9.74
C THR A 343 -7.48 3.75 -10.08
N LEU A 344 -8.16 3.20 -9.07
CA LEU A 344 -9.47 2.54 -9.17
C LEU A 344 -10.53 3.34 -8.40
N PRO A 345 -10.91 4.54 -8.88
CA PRO A 345 -11.80 5.48 -8.15
C PRO A 345 -13.23 4.96 -7.97
N ASP A 346 -13.62 3.96 -8.75
CA ASP A 346 -14.92 3.29 -8.69
C ASP A 346 -15.02 2.26 -7.56
N VAL A 347 -13.88 1.78 -7.04
CA VAL A 347 -13.84 0.99 -5.81
C VAL A 347 -13.94 1.95 -4.62
N ALA A 348 -15.10 1.95 -3.97
CA ALA A 348 -15.52 2.98 -3.02
C ALA A 348 -15.97 2.42 -1.65
N LEU A 349 -15.42 1.27 -1.23
CA LEU A 349 -15.70 0.66 0.08
C LEU A 349 -14.90 1.30 1.22
N SER A 350 -13.85 2.07 0.89
CA SER A 350 -13.06 2.89 1.80
C SER A 350 -13.13 4.36 1.36
N ASP A 351 -12.79 5.28 2.27
CA ASP A 351 -12.53 6.69 1.92
C ASP A 351 -11.31 6.84 1.00
N HIS A 352 -10.45 5.82 0.96
CA HIS A 352 -9.43 5.64 -0.08
C HIS A 352 -9.87 4.69 -1.21
N SER A 353 -9.31 4.90 -2.40
CA SER A 353 -9.41 3.97 -3.53
C SER A 353 -8.10 3.23 -3.76
N PRO A 354 -8.14 1.97 -4.22
CA PRO A 354 -6.94 1.25 -4.59
C PRO A 354 -6.19 1.96 -5.73
N ILE A 355 -4.87 1.83 -5.69
CA ILE A 355 -3.97 2.16 -6.79
C ILE A 355 -3.27 0.89 -7.27
N GLY A 356 -2.88 0.87 -8.53
CA GLY A 356 -2.22 -0.28 -9.14
C GLY A 356 -0.96 0.09 -9.91
N LEU A 357 0.01 -0.81 -9.89
CA LEU A 357 1.27 -0.76 -10.62
C LEU A 357 1.43 -2.06 -11.41
N LEU A 358 1.68 -1.98 -12.71
CA LEU A 358 2.10 -3.12 -13.52
C LEU A 358 3.57 -2.93 -13.91
N LEU A 359 4.43 -3.80 -13.40
CA LEU A 359 5.87 -3.75 -13.57
C LEU A 359 6.34 -4.87 -14.49
N LYS A 360 7.16 -4.57 -15.49
CA LYS A 360 7.88 -5.58 -16.27
C LYS A 360 9.09 -6.05 -15.46
N LEU A 361 9.36 -7.36 -15.44
CA LEU A 361 10.48 -7.95 -14.70
C LEU A 361 11.61 -8.35 -15.64
#